data_AF-A0AAU1X9S6-F1
#
_entry.id   AF-A0AAU1X9S6-F1
#
_cell.length_a   1.000
_cell.length_b   1.000
_cell.length_c   1.000
_cell.angle_alpha   90.00
_cell.angle_beta   90.00
_cell.angle_gamma   90.00
#
_symmetry.space_group_name_H-M   'P 1'
#
loop_
_entity.id
_entity.type
_entity.pdbx_description
1 polymer ?
#
loop_
_entity_poly.entity_id
_entity_poly.type
_entity_poly.pdbx_seq_one_letter_code
_entity_poly.pdbx_strand_id
1 'polypeptide(L)' 'MFDLLRPETVVCPFCKATAADGAVRTLRTGPCSLSVTWHATNCPHYAADRILAEKEN' A
#
# COMPACT_ATOMS: atom_id res chain seq x y z
N MET A 1 7.89 18.33 -16.43
CA MET A 1 6.48 18.17 -16.04
C MET A 1 6.43 16.95 -15.14
N PHE A 2 6.35 17.15 -13.83
CA PHE A 2 6.05 16.04 -12.93
C PHE A 2 4.56 15.78 -13.10
N ASP A 3 4.22 14.90 -14.04
CA ASP A 3 2.93 14.22 -13.98
C ASP A 3 2.90 13.58 -12.58
N LEU A 4 2.15 14.22 -11.70
CA LEU A 4 1.88 13.71 -10.36
C LEU A 4 1.24 12.36 -10.58
N LEU A 5 2.04 11.29 -10.51
CA LEU A 5 1.58 9.91 -10.53
C LEU A 5 0.46 9.82 -9.50
N ARG A 6 -0.79 9.87 -9.97
CA ARG A 6 -1.94 9.71 -9.09
C ARG A 6 -1.80 8.32 -8.53
N PRO A 7 -1.62 8.17 -7.21
CA PRO A 7 -1.38 6.86 -6.63
C PRO A 7 -2.59 5.98 -6.93
N GLU A 8 -2.35 4.81 -7.52
CA GLU A 8 -3.40 3.81 -7.66
C GLU A 8 -3.75 3.29 -6.27
N THR A 9 -5.02 3.43 -5.88
CA THR A 9 -5.47 2.90 -4.60
C THR A 9 -5.82 1.43 -4.77
N VAL A 10 -5.03 0.57 -4.13
CA VAL A 10 -5.21 -0.88 -4.13
C VAL A 10 -5.83 -1.27 -2.79
N VAL A 11 -6.85 -2.14 -2.83
CA VAL A 11 -7.50 -2.64 -1.62
C VAL A 11 -6.93 -4.02 -1.30
N CYS A 12 -6.48 -4.23 -0.06
CA CYS A 12 -6.08 -5.55 0.38
C CYS A 12 -7.30 -6.49 0.33
N PRO A 13 -7.28 -7.60 -0.42
CA PRO A 13 -8.45 -8.47 -0.56
C PRO A 13 -8.84 -9.19 0.74
N PHE A 14 -7.90 -9.26 1.70
CA PHE A 14 -8.09 -9.94 2.98
C PHE A 14 -8.76 -9.06 4.03
N CYS A 15 -8.16 -7.92 4.38
CA CYS A 15 -8.77 -7.02 5.37
C CYS A 15 -9.79 -6.06 4.74
N LYS A 16 -9.76 -5.90 3.41
CA LYS A 16 -10.62 -5.00 2.63
C LYS A 16 -10.63 -3.55 3.14
N ALA A 17 -9.58 -3.18 3.87
CA ALA A 17 -9.48 -1.86 4.44
C ALA A 17 -9.31 -0.83 3.32
N THR A 18 -10.08 0.25 3.42
CA THR A 18 -10.04 1.36 2.47
C THR A 18 -9.37 2.58 3.10
N ALA A 19 -9.28 3.68 2.35
CA ALA A 19 -8.78 4.94 2.89
C ALA A 19 -9.63 5.49 4.05
N ALA A 20 -10.88 5.05 4.20
CA ALA A 20 -11.78 5.53 5.25
C ALA A 20 -11.59 4.80 6.59
N ASP A 21 -11.19 3.53 6.55
CA ASP A 21 -11.17 2.62 7.70
C ASP A 21 -9.80 1.96 7.94
N GLY A 22 -8.86 2.12 7.01
CA GLY A 22 -7.49 1.66 7.14
C GLY A 22 -6.71 2.42 8.20
N ALA A 23 -6.07 1.69 9.11
CA ALA A 23 -5.26 2.27 10.18
C ALA A 23 -3.79 2.46 9.75
N VAL A 24 -3.32 1.68 8.78
CA VAL A 24 -1.95 1.74 8.24
C VAL A 24 -1.98 1.62 6.72
N ARG A 25 -0.93 2.12 6.05
CA ARG A 25 -0.79 2.05 4.59
C ARG A 25 0.61 1.62 4.16
N THR A 26 0.68 0.92 3.04
CA THR A 26 1.92 0.62 2.31
C THR A 26 1.94 1.39 1.00
N LEU A 27 3.13 1.86 0.61
CA LEU A 27 3.39 2.57 -0.62
C LEU A 27 4.33 1.71 -1.45
N ARG A 28 3.96 1.42 -2.70
CA ARG A 28 4.82 0.69 -3.64
C ARG A 28 5.10 1.56 -4.85
N THR A 29 6.38 1.73 -5.16
CA THR A 29 6.85 2.47 -6.34
C THR A 29 7.29 1.49 -7.42
N GLY A 30 6.70 1.59 -8.60
CA GLY A 30 7.16 0.92 -9.81
C GLY A 30 7.63 1.91 -10.88
N PRO A 31 8.16 1.44 -12.01
CA PRO A 31 8.53 2.31 -13.13
C PRO A 31 7.29 3.07 -13.61
N CYS A 32 7.26 4.38 -13.35
CA CYS A 32 6.11 5.26 -13.63
C CYS A 32 4.80 4.86 -12.93
N SER A 33 4.85 4.16 -11.79
CA SER A 33 3.66 3.84 -11.02
C SER A 33 3.88 4.04 -9.52
N LEU A 34 2.84 4.49 -8.85
CA LEU A 34 2.78 4.60 -7.41
C LEU A 34 1.47 3.95 -6.98
N SER A 35 1.51 2.97 -6.10
CA SER A 35 0.32 2.37 -5.53
C SER A 35 0.30 2.49 -4.01
N VAL A 36 -0.91 2.64 -3.47
CA VAL A 36 -1.18 2.75 -2.04
C VAL A 36 -2.13 1.64 -1.65
N THR A 37 -1.75 0.83 -0.66
CA THR A 37 -2.62 -0.20 -0.08
C THR A 37 -2.91 0.13 1.36
N TRP A 38 -4.19 0.19 1.72
CA TRP A 38 -4.64 0.39 3.11
C TRP A 38 -4.87 -0.95 3.81
N HIS A 39 -4.55 -1.00 5.10
CA HIS A 39 -4.69 -2.19 5.92
C HIS A 39 -5.25 -1.88 7.31
N ALA A 40 -5.96 -2.85 7.88
CA ALA A 40 -6.24 -2.88 9.32
C ALA A 40 -4.95 -3.16 10.10
N THR A 41 -4.85 -2.66 11.34
CA THR A 41 -3.65 -2.79 12.21
C THR A 41 -3.15 -4.23 12.39
N ASN A 42 -4.08 -5.19 12.43
CA ASN A 42 -3.77 -6.61 12.65
C ASN A 42 -3.80 -7.43 11.35
N CYS A 43 -3.73 -6.79 10.18
CA CYS A 43 -3.75 -7.53 8.92
C CYS A 43 -2.42 -8.27 8.68
N PRO A 44 -2.41 -9.59 8.46
CA PRO A 44 -1.18 -10.32 8.17
C PRO A 44 -0.52 -9.87 6.85
N HIS A 45 -1.30 -9.35 5.89
CA HIS A 45 -0.75 -8.81 4.65
C HIS A 45 -0.02 -7.48 4.86
N TYR A 46 -0.38 -6.68 5.87
CA TYR A 46 0.43 -5.50 6.21
C TYR A 46 1.82 -5.91 6.72
N ALA A 47 1.90 -6.95 7.56
CA ALA A 47 3.18 -7.49 8.02
C ALA A 47 4.02 -8.04 6.86
N ALA A 48 3.38 -8.73 5.91
CA ALA A 48 4.05 -9.21 4.70
C ALA A 48 4.55 -8.05 3.82
N ASP A 49 3.70 -7.07 3.53
CA ASP A 49 4.07 -5.87 2.75
C ASP A 49 5.24 -5.12 3.39
N ARG A 50 5.27 -5.02 4.71
CA ARG A 50 6.37 -4.42 5.47
C ARG A 50 7.70 -5.15 5.27
N ILE A 51 7.71 -6.47 5.37
CA ILE A 51 8.92 -7.28 5.20
C ILE A 51 9.45 -7.15 3.77
N LEU A 52 8.55 -7.08 2.78
CA LEU A 52 8.93 -6.88 1.38
C LEU A 52 9.50 -5.48 1.16
N ALA A 53 8.87 -4.44 1.73
CA ALA A 53 9.36 -3.07 1.64
C ALA A 53 10.75 -2.89 2.30
N GLU A 54 11.02 -3.58 3.40
CA GLU A 54 12.34 -3.57 4.06
C GLU A 54 13.44 -4.27 3.25
N LYS A 55 13.08 -5.21 2.36
CA LYS A 55 14.04 -5.93 1.50
C LYS A 55 14.40 -5.21 0.20
N GLU A 56 13.59 -4.24 -0.24
CA GLU A 56 13.82 -3.46 -1.46
C GLU A 56 14.75 -2.23 -1.23
N ASN A 57 15.26 -2.04 -0.01
CA ASN A 57 16.14 -0.92 0.39
C ASN A 57 17.59 -1.38 0.61
#